data_AF-A0A920K8N7-F1
#
_entry.id   AF-A0A920K8N7-F1
#
_cell.length_a   1.000
_cell.length_b   1.000
_cell.length_c   1.000
_cell.angle_alpha   90.00
_cell.angle_beta   90.00
_cell.angle_gamma   90.00
#
_symmetry.space_group_name_H-M   'P 1'
#
loop_
_entity.id
_entity.type
_entity.pdbx_description
1 polymer ?
#
loop_
_entity_poly.entity_id
_entity_poly.type
_entity_poly.pdbx_seq_one_letter_code
_entity_poly.pdbx_strand_id
1 'polypeptide(L)' 'MTEAIEANFGTSAEFEVPEGGIFLWVTLPDSVDTVRLARIALSEGIAINPGPEWSTDTVPARSKLRLCFGHPDENKI' A
#
# COMPACT_ATOMS: atom_id res chain seq x y z
N MET A 1 7.77 -2.36 -8.77
CA MET A 1 6.87 -1.96 -7.65
C MET A 1 7.37 -0.69 -6.96
N THR A 2 8.55 -0.67 -6.35
CA THR A 2 9.09 0.55 -5.69
C THR A 2 9.21 1.73 -6.67
N GLU A 3 9.78 1.50 -7.86
CA GLU A 3 9.84 2.51 -8.93
C GLU A 3 8.46 3.05 -9.34
N ALA A 4 7.46 2.18 -9.42
CA ALA A 4 6.09 2.56 -9.75
C ALA A 4 5.46 3.41 -8.65
N ILE A 5 5.74 3.11 -7.38
CA ILE A 5 5.27 3.91 -6.25
C ILE A 5 5.94 5.29 -6.26
N GLU A 6 7.25 5.35 -6.47
CA GLU A 6 7.97 6.62 -6.58
C GLU A 6 7.44 7.47 -7.74
N ALA A 7 7.21 6.86 -8.91
CA ALA A 7 6.72 7.57 -10.09
C ALA A 7 5.28 8.10 -9.92
N ASN A 8 4.40 7.38 -9.21
CA ASN A 8 2.98 7.71 -9.14
C ASN A 8 2.57 8.45 -7.85
N PHE A 9 3.23 8.16 -6.72
CA PHE A 9 2.91 8.77 -5.42
C PHE A 9 3.95 9.83 -5.02
N GLY A 10 5.15 9.82 -5.62
CA GLY A 10 6.21 10.76 -5.33
C GLY A 10 6.50 10.86 -3.83
N THR A 11 6.64 12.08 -3.32
CA THR A 11 6.90 12.36 -1.90
C THR A 11 5.69 12.16 -0.98
N SER A 12 4.54 11.74 -1.51
CA SER A 12 3.34 11.48 -0.69
C SER A 12 3.36 10.07 -0.09
N ALA A 13 4.23 9.19 -0.57
CA ALA A 13 4.37 7.83 -0.06
C ALA A 13 5.76 7.63 0.52
N GLU A 14 5.81 7.15 1.75
CA GLU A 14 7.04 6.75 2.43
C GLU A 14 7.08 5.22 2.54
N PHE A 15 8.17 4.60 2.14
CA PHE A 15 8.39 3.17 2.28
C PHE A 15 9.88 2.87 2.39
N GLU A 16 10.22 1.74 2.98
CA GLU A 16 11.58 1.20 2.98
C GLU A 16 11.65 0.05 1.97
N VAL A 17 12.75 -0.02 1.21
CA VAL A 17 12.97 -1.13 0.27
C VAL A 17 13.36 -2.37 1.10
N PRO A 18 12.52 -3.42 1.13
CA PRO A 18 12.84 -4.61 1.90
C PRO A 18 13.97 -5.40 1.23
N GLU A 19 14.88 -5.95 2.02
CA GLU A 19 15.95 -6.84 1.52
C GLU A 19 15.41 -8.16 0.93
N GLY A 20 14.16 -8.50 1.24
CA GLY A 20 13.47 -9.67 0.71
C GLY A 20 12.03 -9.81 1.24
N GLY A 21 11.32 -10.83 0.73
CA GLY A 21 9.91 -11.07 1.06
C GLY A 21 8.98 -10.77 -0.11
N ILE A 22 7.67 -10.71 0.18
CA ILE A 22 6.62 -10.54 -0.85
C ILE A 22 5.66 -9.39 -0.55
N PHE A 23 5.96 -8.56 0.45
CA PHE A 23 5.14 -7.43 0.85
C PHE A 23 5.95 -6.16 1.04
N LEU A 24 5.37 -5.04 0.64
CA LEU A 24 5.89 -3.69 0.88
C LEU A 24 4.92 -2.93 1.78
N TRP A 25 5.42 -2.30 2.83
CA TRP A 25 4.64 -1.37 3.64
C TRP A 25 4.84 0.05 3.13
N VAL A 26 3.73 0.75 2.90
CA VAL A 26 3.71 2.13 2.44
C VAL A 26 2.95 2.97 3.46
N THR A 27 3.53 4.09 3.86
CA THR A 27 2.88 5.11 4.70
C THR A 27 2.46 6.27 3.80
N LEU A 28 1.17 6.60 3.84
CA LEU A 28 0.59 7.76 3.16
C LEU A 28 0.40 8.91 4.18
N PRO A 29 0.02 10.12 3.74
CA PRO A 29 -0.23 11.22 4.67
C PRO A 29 -1.33 10.84 5.66
N ASP A 30 -1.26 11.34 6.89
CA ASP A 30 -2.19 11.00 7.98
C ASP A 30 -3.67 11.29 7.66
N SER A 31 -3.93 12.18 6.71
CA SER A 31 -5.26 12.48 6.19
C SER A 31 -5.89 11.30 5.43
N VAL A 32 -5.08 10.36 4.93
CA VAL A 32 -5.53 9.22 4.15
C VAL A 32 -6.10 8.13 5.04
N ASP A 33 -7.31 7.70 4.70
CA ASP A 33 -7.98 6.55 5.27
C ASP A 33 -7.81 5.35 4.33
N THR A 34 -6.94 4.43 4.68
CA THR A 34 -6.61 3.32 3.78
C THR A 34 -7.74 2.30 3.65
N VAL A 35 -8.63 2.19 4.64
CA VAL A 35 -9.84 1.36 4.55
C VAL A 35 -10.81 1.97 3.54
N ARG A 36 -11.00 3.29 3.56
CA ARG A 36 -11.79 3.98 2.54
C ARG A 36 -11.13 3.86 1.16
N LEU A 37 -9.82 4.02 1.06
CA LEU A 37 -9.07 3.87 -0.17
C LEU A 37 -9.25 2.46 -0.76
N ALA A 38 -9.22 1.42 0.08
CA ALA A 38 -9.41 0.04 -0.37
C ALA A 38 -10.80 -0.18 -0.99
N ARG A 39 -11.84 0.45 -0.45
CA ARG A 39 -13.19 0.39 -1.03
C ARG A 39 -13.27 1.06 -2.40
N ILE A 40 -12.58 2.19 -2.58
CA ILE A 40 -12.53 2.90 -3.86
C ILE A 40 -11.70 2.13 -4.88
N ALA A 41 -10.53 1.61 -4.47
CA ALA A 41 -9.69 0.78 -5.33
C ALA A 41 -10.45 -0.47 -5.80
N LEU A 42 -11.21 -1.11 -4.91
CA LEU A 42 -11.99 -2.29 -5.25
C LEU A 42 -13.08 -2.00 -6.28
N SER A 43 -13.71 -0.81 -6.28
CA SER A 43 -14.66 -0.45 -7.34
C SER A 43 -14.00 -0.30 -8.72
N GLU A 44 -12.70 -0.05 -8.75
CA GLU A 44 -11.87 -0.03 -9.97
C GLU A 44 -11.22 -1.41 -10.27
N GLY A 45 -11.58 -2.46 -9.51
CA GLY A 45 -11.04 -3.81 -9.67
C GLY A 45 -9.64 -4.01 -9.08
N ILE A 46 -9.15 -3.07 -8.27
CA ILE A 46 -7.82 -3.11 -7.64
C ILE A 46 -7.98 -3.52 -6.17
N ALA A 47 -7.41 -4.65 -5.80
CA ALA A 47 -7.36 -5.09 -4.40
C ALA A 47 -6.09 -4.56 -3.72
N ILE A 48 -6.26 -3.86 -2.60
CA ILE A 48 -5.16 -3.40 -1.74
C ILE A 48 -5.42 -3.84 -0.30
N ASN A 49 -4.35 -3.97 0.49
CA ASN A 49 -4.47 -4.35 1.89
C ASN A 49 -4.35 -3.10 2.79
N PRO A 50 -5.44 -2.67 3.45
CA PRO A 50 -5.42 -1.52 4.34
C PRO A 50 -4.74 -1.85 5.67
N GLY A 51 -3.90 -0.95 6.17
CA GLY A 51 -3.07 -1.16 7.36
C GLY A 51 -3.82 -1.61 8.61
N PRO A 52 -5.01 -1.07 8.94
CA PRO A 52 -5.75 -1.46 10.14
C PRO A 52 -6.17 -2.94 10.17
N GLU A 53 -6.26 -3.62 9.03
CA GLU A 53 -6.58 -5.06 8.97
C GLU A 53 -5.37 -5.96 9.25
N TRP A 54 -4.15 -5.39 9.19
CA TRP A 54 -2.89 -6.13 9.28
C TRP A 54 -1.97 -5.63 10.39
N SER A 55 -2.51 -4.82 11.31
CA SER A 55 -1.80 -4.25 12.46
C SER A 55 -2.60 -4.49 13.74
N THR A 56 -1.91 -4.75 14.84
CA THR A 56 -2.52 -4.84 16.18
C THR A 56 -2.89 -3.47 16.74
N ASP A 57 -2.23 -2.41 16.28
CA ASP A 57 -2.57 -1.02 16.57
C ASP A 57 -3.14 -0.35 15.31
N THR A 58 -4.43 -0.01 15.36
CA THR A 58 -5.20 0.42 14.19
C THR A 58 -5.09 1.92 13.94
N VAL A 59 -4.81 2.73 14.97
CA VAL A 59 -4.71 4.18 14.86
C VAL A 59 -3.50 4.61 14.02
N PRO A 60 -2.25 4.20 14.32
CA PRO A 60 -1.09 4.55 13.50
C PRO A 60 -1.05 3.78 12.17
N ALA A 61 -1.86 2.73 12.03
CA ALA A 61 -1.97 1.97 10.79
C ALA A 61 -2.99 2.55 9.81
N ARG A 62 -3.79 3.54 10.22
CA ARG A 62 -4.88 4.12 9.41
C ARG A 62 -4.41 4.61 8.04
N SER A 63 -3.24 5.24 7.96
CA SER A 63 -2.64 5.77 6.73
C SER A 63 -1.65 4.79 6.07
N LYS A 64 -1.56 3.54 6.55
CA LYS A 64 -0.61 2.54 6.03
C LYS A 64 -1.25 1.53 5.08
N LEU A 65 -0.50 1.07 4.09
CA LEU A 65 -0.90 0.05 3.13
C LEU A 65 0.13 -1.08 3.11
N ARG A 66 -0.34 -2.31 2.87
CA ARG A 66 0.53 -3.46 2.62
C ARG A 66 0.34 -3.98 1.19
N LEU A 67 1.29 -3.73 0.30
CA LEU A 67 1.20 -4.17 -1.09
C LEU A 67 1.86 -5.53 -1.26
N CYS A 68 1.17 -6.49 -1.88
CA CYS A 68 1.72 -7.81 -2.19
C CYS A 68 2.36 -7.80 -3.58
N PHE A 69 3.59 -8.31 -3.69
CA PHE A 69 4.28 -8.49 -4.96
C PHE A 69 4.84 -9.92 -5.14
N GLY A 70 4.33 -10.88 -4.36
CA GLY A 70 4.76 -12.30 -4.43
C GLY A 70 4.18 -13.10 -5.59
N HIS A 71 3.22 -12.53 -6.34
CA HIS A 71 2.63 -13.17 -7.52
C HIS A 71 2.29 -12.14 -8.61
N PRO A 72 3.25 -11.31 -9.04
CA PRO A 72 2.93 -10.28 -10.00
C PRO A 72 2.94 -10.84 -11.43
N ASP A 73 1.93 -10.49 -12.21
CA ASP A 73 2.10 -10.36 -13.65
C ASP A 73 2.83 -9.02 -13.87
N GLU A 74 4.06 -9.04 -14.37
CA GLU A 74 4.87 -7.83 -14.57
C GLU A 74 4.15 -6.78 -15.43
N ASN A 75 3.21 -7.20 -16.28
CA ASN A 75 2.40 -6.28 -17.09
C ASN A 75 1.29 -5.55 -16.30
N LYS A 76 1.13 -5.84 -15.01
CA LYS A 76 0.08 -5.30 -14.13
C LYS A 76 0.62 -4.60 -12.87
N ILE A 77 1.94 -4.46 -12.74
CA ILE A 77 2.59 -3.70 -11.65
C ILE A 77 2.88 -2.26 -12.09
#